data_AF-A0AAX6QI19-F1
#
_entry.id   AF-A0AAX6QI19-F1
#
_cell.length_a   1.000
_cell.length_b   1.000
_cell.length_c   1.000
_cell.angle_alpha   90.00
_cell.angle_beta   90.00
_cell.angle_gamma   90.00
#
_symmetry.space_group_name_H-M   'P 1'
#
loop_
_entity.id
_entity.type
_entity.pdbx_description
1 polymer ?
#
loop_
_entity_poly.entity_id
_entity_poly.type
_entity_poly.pdbx_seq_one_letter_code
_entity_poly.pdbx_strand_id
1 'polypeptide(L)'
;MSCASGDPSRRWAPAARMARAGPAWALLLAIWVILPNWLSSVKVSSFIERISDPKDLKKLLRTRNNVLVLYSKSEAAAENHLRLLSTVAQAVKGQGTICWVDCGDTESRKLCKKMKVDLSPKDKKVELFHYQDGAFHTEYNRAVTLKSVVAFLKDPKGPPLWEEDPGAKDVVHIDNEKDFRRLLKKEEKPLLMMFYAPWCGMCKRIMPHFQKAATQLRGHFVLAGMNIYPSEFENIKEEYNVRGYPTICYFEKGRFLFQYDNYGSTAEDIVEWLKNPQPPQPQVPETPWADEGGSIYHLTDEDFDQFVKEHSSVLVMFHAPWCGHCKKMKPEFESAAEVLHGEAESSGVLAAVDATVNKALAERFHISEFPTLKYFKNGEKYAVPALRTKKKFIEWMQNPKSPLPPEPTWEEQQTNVFHLAGDNFRDTLKKKKHTLVMFYAPWCPHCKQVIPHFTAAADAFKDDRKIACGAVDCVKDGNQDLCQQESVKAYPTFHYYHYGKFAEKYDGDRTVKSLRESSQLLASSTDPPRDVNQKKKPIKRGAGSNVMINSSIFRMSKS
;
A
#
# COMPACT_ATOMS: atom_id res chain seq x y z
N MET A 1 -3.21 -75.07 -32.22
CA MET A 1 -2.98 -75.74 -30.92
C MET A 1 -3.07 -74.65 -29.85
N SER A 2 -3.97 -74.65 -28.87
CA SER A 2 -5.05 -75.60 -28.55
C SER A 2 -6.28 -74.86 -27.99
N CYS A 3 -7.42 -75.57 -28.01
CA CYS A 3 -8.70 -75.34 -27.32
C CYS A 3 -8.53 -75.05 -25.80
N ALA A 4 -9.52 -74.61 -25.00
CA ALA A 4 -10.96 -74.94 -24.95
C ALA A 4 -11.70 -73.86 -24.10
N SER A 5 -12.95 -73.42 -24.36
CA SER A 5 -14.26 -73.95 -23.87
C SER A 5 -14.29 -74.52 -22.43
N GLY A 6 -15.28 -74.28 -21.56
CA GLY A 6 -16.49 -73.44 -21.61
C GLY A 6 -17.54 -73.87 -20.56
N ASP A 7 -18.38 -72.92 -20.10
CA ASP A 7 -19.80 -73.10 -19.66
C ASP A 7 -20.08 -74.06 -18.44
N PRO A 8 -21.33 -74.45 -18.08
CA PRO A 8 -22.56 -73.67 -17.84
C PRO A 8 -23.22 -73.86 -16.45
N SER A 9 -23.99 -72.85 -16.02
CA SER A 9 -25.33 -72.94 -15.37
C SER A 9 -25.56 -73.68 -14.02
N ARG A 10 -26.48 -73.13 -13.21
CA ARG A 10 -27.62 -73.89 -12.64
C ARG A 10 -28.80 -72.97 -12.30
N ARG A 11 -29.89 -73.23 -13.04
CA ARG A 11 -31.28 -72.84 -12.77
C ARG A 11 -31.72 -73.34 -11.37
N TRP A 12 -32.81 -72.79 -10.83
CA TRP A 12 -34.15 -73.44 -10.73
C TRP A 12 -35.17 -72.43 -10.14
N ALA A 13 -36.41 -72.48 -10.62
CA ALA A 13 -37.59 -71.77 -10.07
C ALA A 13 -38.57 -72.85 -9.50
N PRO A 14 -39.75 -72.56 -8.87
CA PRO A 14 -40.86 -71.80 -9.46
C PRO A 14 -41.69 -70.96 -8.44
N ALA A 15 -42.95 -70.65 -8.79
CA ALA A 15 -43.79 -69.56 -8.23
C ALA A 15 -45.09 -70.02 -7.52
N ALA A 16 -46.02 -69.06 -7.28
CA ALA A 16 -47.43 -69.15 -6.82
C ALA A 16 -47.67 -68.72 -5.33
N ARG A 17 -48.79 -68.09 -4.93
CA ARG A 17 -50.01 -67.64 -5.67
C ARG A 17 -50.76 -66.48 -4.96
N MET A 18 -51.67 -65.86 -5.70
CA MET A 18 -52.61 -64.75 -5.40
C MET A 18 -53.55 -64.90 -4.19
N ALA A 19 -53.98 -63.76 -3.61
CA ALA A 19 -55.39 -63.25 -3.50
C ALA A 19 -55.50 -62.15 -2.40
N ARG A 20 -56.52 -61.28 -2.30
CA ARG A 20 -57.29 -60.34 -3.17
C ARG A 20 -58.33 -59.66 -2.24
N ALA A 21 -58.67 -58.38 -2.49
CA ALA A 21 -59.87 -57.63 -2.03
C ALA A 21 -59.99 -57.07 -0.57
N GLY A 22 -60.51 -55.83 -0.47
CA GLY A 22 -61.10 -55.20 0.75
C GLY A 22 -62.65 -55.16 0.64
N PRO A 23 -63.40 -54.11 1.09
CA PRO A 23 -63.01 -52.87 1.80
C PRO A 23 -63.98 -52.38 2.94
N ALA A 24 -63.63 -51.25 3.56
CA ALA A 24 -64.50 -50.15 4.06
C ALA A 24 -65.36 -50.26 5.35
N TRP A 25 -65.65 -49.05 5.86
CA TRP A 25 -66.49 -48.57 6.99
C TRP A 25 -65.77 -48.39 8.34
N ALA A 26 -65.54 -47.22 8.96
CA ALA A 26 -65.87 -45.78 8.81
C ALA A 26 -66.45 -45.25 10.14
N LEU A 27 -66.21 -43.95 10.40
CA LEU A 27 -66.58 -43.17 11.60
C LEU A 27 -65.71 -43.52 12.85
N LEU A 28 -65.35 -42.59 13.75
CA LEU A 28 -65.50 -41.12 13.74
C LEU A 28 -64.48 -40.46 14.71
N LEU A 29 -63.73 -39.42 14.28
CA LEU A 29 -63.63 -38.10 14.94
C LEU A 29 -62.56 -37.20 14.28
N ALA A 30 -62.96 -35.98 13.92
CA ALA A 30 -62.09 -35.00 13.29
C ALA A 30 -61.27 -34.22 14.32
N ILE A 31 -59.95 -34.22 14.19
CA ILE A 31 -59.11 -33.13 14.66
C ILE A 31 -58.26 -32.66 13.48
N TRP A 32 -58.73 -31.59 12.83
CA TRP A 32 -57.89 -30.76 11.98
C TRP A 32 -56.86 -30.05 12.86
N VAL A 33 -55.78 -30.76 13.22
CA VAL A 33 -54.58 -30.08 13.70
C VAL A 33 -53.99 -29.38 12.49
N ILE A 34 -54.13 -28.05 12.47
CA ILE A 34 -53.32 -27.17 11.65
C ILE A 34 -51.87 -27.38 12.12
N LEU A 35 -51.17 -28.33 11.49
CA LEU A 35 -49.72 -28.31 11.47
C LEU A 35 -49.36 -27.00 10.77
N PRO A 36 -48.74 -26.02 11.45
CA PRO A 36 -48.16 -24.91 10.75
C PRO A 36 -47.10 -25.53 9.83
N ASN A 37 -47.16 -25.21 8.53
CA ASN A 37 -45.99 -25.35 7.68
C ASN A 37 -44.91 -24.47 8.31
N TRP A 38 -44.08 -25.07 9.17
CA TRP A 38 -42.84 -24.49 9.62
C TRP A 38 -42.00 -24.33 8.37
N LEU A 39 -42.08 -23.13 7.79
CA LEU A 39 -41.12 -22.62 6.84
C LEU A 39 -39.74 -22.94 7.40
N SER A 40 -39.05 -23.86 6.76
CA SER A 40 -37.66 -24.16 7.05
C SER A 40 -36.86 -22.92 6.67
N SER A 41 -36.73 -21.98 7.60
CA SER A 41 -35.86 -20.83 7.41
C SER A 41 -34.48 -21.35 7.10
N VAL A 42 -33.86 -20.81 6.05
CA VAL A 42 -32.46 -21.11 5.79
C VAL A 42 -31.72 -20.62 7.03
N LYS A 43 -31.12 -21.53 7.79
CA LYS A 43 -30.26 -21.17 8.93
C LYS A 43 -29.06 -20.42 8.37
N VAL A 44 -29.21 -19.11 8.27
CA VAL A 44 -28.13 -18.18 8.00
C VAL A 44 -27.04 -18.50 9.02
N SER A 45 -25.84 -18.77 8.51
CA SER A 45 -24.68 -19.15 9.31
C SER A 45 -24.49 -18.20 10.50
N SER A 46 -24.03 -18.70 11.64
CA SER A 46 -23.77 -17.90 12.85
C SER A 46 -22.76 -16.75 12.63
N PHE A 47 -22.11 -16.70 11.46
CA PHE A 47 -21.18 -15.65 11.05
C PHE A 47 -21.79 -14.57 10.14
N ILE A 48 -23.05 -14.70 9.71
CA ILE A 48 -23.76 -13.70 8.88
C ILE A 48 -25.03 -13.26 9.61
N GLU A 49 -25.13 -11.96 9.89
CA GLU A 49 -26.32 -11.36 10.49
C GLU A 49 -27.34 -10.97 9.41
N ARG A 50 -28.62 -11.34 9.58
CA ARG A 50 -29.72 -10.85 8.74
C ARG A 50 -30.23 -9.53 9.32
N ILE A 51 -30.29 -8.47 8.52
CA ILE A 51 -30.69 -7.13 8.96
C ILE A 51 -31.91 -6.64 8.19
N SER A 52 -32.93 -6.19 8.92
CA SER A 52 -34.15 -5.58 8.36
C SER A 52 -34.28 -4.07 8.65
N ASP A 53 -33.87 -3.58 9.83
CA ASP A 53 -34.02 -2.15 10.19
C ASP A 53 -32.80 -1.29 9.75
N PRO A 54 -33.02 -0.13 9.10
CA PRO A 54 -31.96 0.86 8.84
C PRO A 54 -31.15 1.35 10.04
N LYS A 55 -31.69 1.29 11.26
CA LYS A 55 -30.98 1.63 12.50
C LYS A 55 -29.93 0.58 12.83
N ASP A 56 -30.23 -0.70 12.63
CA ASP A 56 -29.32 -1.80 12.93
C ASP A 56 -28.18 -1.85 11.92
N LEU A 57 -28.47 -1.66 10.62
CA LEU A 57 -27.38 -1.48 9.64
C LEU A 57 -26.51 -0.27 10.00
N LYS A 58 -27.11 0.88 10.37
CA LYS A 58 -26.34 2.06 10.78
C LYS A 58 -25.53 1.82 12.07
N LYS A 59 -26.00 0.99 12.98
CA LYS A 59 -25.28 0.58 14.20
C LYS A 59 -24.11 -0.35 13.86
N LEU A 60 -24.31 -1.32 12.96
CA LEU A 60 -23.25 -2.20 12.49
C LEU A 60 -22.14 -1.38 11.79
N LEU A 61 -22.51 -0.53 10.84
CA LEU A 61 -21.58 0.34 10.11
C LEU A 61 -20.82 1.32 11.02
N ARG A 62 -21.38 1.71 12.18
CA ARG A 62 -20.70 2.53 13.19
C ARG A 62 -19.77 1.76 14.14
N THR A 63 -19.91 0.43 14.20
CA THR A 63 -19.16 -0.43 15.14
C THR A 63 -18.17 -1.35 14.43
N ARG A 64 -18.24 -1.43 13.09
CA ARG A 64 -17.39 -2.26 12.24
C ARG A 64 -16.86 -1.44 11.08
N ASN A 65 -15.53 -1.38 10.96
CA ASN A 65 -14.85 -0.55 9.96
C ASN A 65 -14.77 -1.19 8.56
N ASN A 66 -15.14 -2.46 8.44
CA ASN A 66 -14.98 -3.27 7.23
C ASN A 66 -16.19 -4.21 7.11
N VAL A 67 -17.18 -3.83 6.30
CA VAL A 67 -18.48 -4.52 6.22
C VAL A 67 -18.86 -4.78 4.77
N LEU A 68 -19.13 -6.03 4.44
CA LEU A 68 -19.72 -6.45 3.17
C LEU A 68 -21.20 -6.80 3.38
N VAL A 69 -22.09 -6.13 2.64
CA VAL A 69 -23.54 -6.32 2.72
C VAL A 69 -24.02 -7.00 1.45
N LEU A 70 -24.57 -8.20 1.59
CA LEU A 70 -25.34 -8.85 0.53
C LEU A 70 -26.77 -8.30 0.55
N TYR A 71 -27.21 -7.72 -0.57
CA TYR A 71 -28.61 -7.40 -0.81
C TYR A 71 -29.19 -8.42 -1.80
N SER A 72 -30.39 -8.96 -1.55
CA SER A 72 -31.02 -9.95 -2.44
C SER A 72 -32.47 -9.64 -2.76
N LYS A 73 -33.00 -10.19 -3.86
CA LYS A 73 -34.44 -10.12 -4.18
C LYS A 73 -35.32 -10.98 -3.26
N SER A 74 -34.73 -12.01 -2.67
CA SER A 74 -35.37 -12.97 -1.77
C SER A 74 -34.31 -13.82 -1.06
N GLU A 75 -34.69 -14.57 -0.03
CA GLU A 75 -33.90 -15.63 0.59
C GLU A 75 -33.41 -16.67 -0.43
N ALA A 76 -34.29 -17.16 -1.31
CA ALA A 76 -33.93 -18.10 -2.37
C ALA A 76 -32.93 -17.52 -3.40
N ALA A 77 -32.95 -16.20 -3.64
CA ALA A 77 -31.95 -15.54 -4.49
C ALA A 77 -30.57 -15.43 -3.81
N ALA A 78 -30.54 -15.38 -2.47
CA ALA A 78 -29.33 -15.24 -1.68
C ALA A 78 -28.59 -16.56 -1.42
N GLU A 79 -29.28 -17.70 -1.45
CA GLU A 79 -28.80 -18.98 -0.89
C GLU A 79 -27.36 -19.36 -1.30
N ASN A 80 -27.05 -19.39 -2.60
CA ASN A 80 -25.71 -19.74 -3.09
C ASN A 80 -24.63 -18.75 -2.63
N HIS A 81 -24.97 -17.46 -2.56
CA HIS A 81 -24.07 -16.43 -2.05
C HIS A 81 -23.86 -16.57 -0.54
N LEU A 82 -24.92 -16.83 0.23
CA LEU A 82 -24.82 -17.06 1.68
C LEU A 82 -23.95 -18.27 2.04
N ARG A 83 -24.04 -19.37 1.27
CA ARG A 83 -23.17 -20.55 1.44
C ARG A 83 -21.68 -20.19 1.24
N LEU A 84 -21.35 -19.47 0.17
CA LEU A 84 -19.98 -19.00 -0.08
C LEU A 84 -19.52 -18.01 1.00
N LEU A 85 -20.31 -16.98 1.25
CA LEU A 85 -20.00 -15.89 2.18
C LEU A 85 -19.88 -16.37 3.63
N SER A 86 -20.54 -17.46 4.02
CA SER A 86 -20.32 -18.09 5.33
C SER A 86 -18.87 -18.56 5.48
N THR A 87 -18.31 -19.14 4.42
CA THR A 87 -16.91 -19.60 4.39
C THR A 87 -15.95 -18.41 4.39
N VAL A 88 -16.28 -17.35 3.63
CA VAL A 88 -15.54 -16.07 3.67
C VAL A 88 -15.55 -15.47 5.07
N ALA A 89 -16.71 -15.35 5.72
CA ALA A 89 -16.87 -14.73 7.03
C ALA A 89 -16.06 -15.45 8.12
N GLN A 90 -15.93 -16.78 8.02
CA GLN A 90 -15.04 -17.56 8.87
C GLN A 90 -13.56 -17.26 8.58
N ALA A 91 -13.17 -17.16 7.30
CA ALA A 91 -11.79 -16.88 6.87
C ALA A 91 -11.31 -15.44 7.14
N VAL A 92 -12.22 -14.47 7.29
CA VAL A 92 -11.92 -13.06 7.64
C VAL A 92 -12.35 -12.69 9.06
N LYS A 93 -12.59 -13.68 9.94
CA LYS A 93 -13.07 -13.46 11.31
C LYS A 93 -12.15 -12.49 12.06
N GLY A 94 -12.70 -11.34 12.45
CA GLY A 94 -11.97 -10.25 13.14
C GLY A 94 -11.33 -9.21 12.21
N GLN A 95 -11.24 -9.48 10.91
CA GLN A 95 -10.74 -8.56 9.88
C GLN A 95 -11.87 -7.89 9.09
N GLY A 96 -12.96 -8.61 8.84
CA GLY A 96 -14.18 -8.10 8.20
C GLY A 96 -15.45 -8.64 8.84
N THR A 97 -16.60 -8.04 8.48
CA THR A 97 -17.93 -8.50 8.87
C THR A 97 -18.82 -8.63 7.64
N ILE A 98 -19.66 -9.66 7.60
CA ILE A 98 -20.59 -9.88 6.49
C ILE A 98 -22.01 -9.93 7.05
N CYS A 99 -22.93 -9.21 6.43
CA CYS A 99 -24.35 -9.26 6.76
C CYS A 99 -25.20 -9.34 5.48
N TRP A 100 -26.48 -9.67 5.66
CA TRP A 100 -27.42 -9.89 4.56
C TRP A 100 -28.73 -9.13 4.80
N VAL A 101 -29.28 -8.56 3.73
CA VAL A 101 -30.57 -7.87 3.67
C VAL A 101 -31.39 -8.47 2.53
N ASP A 102 -32.53 -9.08 2.85
CA ASP A 102 -33.50 -9.54 1.87
C ASP A 102 -34.39 -8.37 1.43
N CYS A 103 -34.20 -7.78 0.27
CA CYS A 103 -35.02 -6.65 -0.21
C CYS A 103 -36.43 -7.04 -0.69
N GLY A 104 -36.72 -8.33 -0.83
CA GLY A 104 -38.06 -8.84 -1.12
C GLY A 104 -38.99 -8.73 0.07
N ASP A 105 -38.45 -8.93 1.28
CA ASP A 105 -39.18 -8.80 2.54
C ASP A 105 -39.81 -7.40 2.74
N THR A 106 -40.90 -7.34 3.50
CA THR A 106 -41.68 -6.12 3.72
C THR A 106 -41.03 -5.13 4.69
N GLU A 107 -40.24 -5.59 5.65
CA GLU A 107 -39.63 -4.75 6.69
C GLU A 107 -38.38 -4.04 6.13
N SER A 108 -37.51 -4.82 5.51
CA SER A 108 -36.26 -4.44 4.85
C SER A 108 -36.43 -3.60 3.57
N ARG A 109 -37.59 -3.61 2.91
CA ARG A 109 -37.79 -2.89 1.63
C ARG A 109 -37.49 -1.39 1.74
N LYS A 110 -37.74 -0.80 2.92
CA LYS A 110 -37.40 0.59 3.23
C LYS A 110 -35.89 0.79 3.37
N LEU A 111 -35.17 -0.21 3.91
CA LEU A 111 -33.72 -0.23 4.00
C LEU A 111 -33.08 -0.24 2.61
N CYS A 112 -33.44 -1.17 1.74
CA CYS A 112 -32.84 -1.26 0.39
C CYS A 112 -33.04 0.02 -0.44
N LYS A 113 -34.26 0.61 -0.40
CA LYS A 113 -34.53 1.91 -1.03
C LYS A 113 -33.64 3.04 -0.48
N LYS A 114 -33.41 3.07 0.84
CA LYS A 114 -32.56 4.07 1.49
C LYS A 114 -31.08 3.90 1.14
N MET A 115 -30.62 2.67 0.95
CA MET A 115 -29.25 2.36 0.55
C MET A 115 -29.02 2.41 -0.97
N LYS A 116 -30.05 2.79 -1.75
CA LYS A 116 -30.02 2.94 -3.23
C LYS A 116 -29.65 1.65 -3.98
N VAL A 117 -30.03 0.50 -3.44
CA VAL A 117 -29.84 -0.84 -4.02
C VAL A 117 -30.76 -0.99 -5.24
N ASP A 118 -30.22 -1.34 -6.42
CA ASP A 118 -31.01 -1.48 -7.66
C ASP A 118 -31.07 -2.93 -8.17
N LEU A 119 -32.05 -3.65 -7.62
CA LEU A 119 -32.43 -4.99 -8.07
C LEU A 119 -33.52 -4.97 -9.14
N SER A 120 -33.78 -3.85 -9.83
CA SER A 120 -34.79 -3.80 -10.90
C SER A 120 -34.49 -4.66 -12.14
N PRO A 121 -33.22 -4.84 -12.61
CA PRO A 121 -32.96 -5.68 -13.77
C PRO A 121 -33.34 -7.14 -13.51
N LYS A 122 -34.00 -7.81 -14.47
CA LYS A 122 -34.54 -9.18 -14.26
C LYS A 122 -33.45 -10.17 -13.82
N ASP A 123 -32.28 -10.11 -14.45
CA ASP A 123 -31.17 -11.05 -14.23
C ASP A 123 -30.36 -10.74 -12.96
N LYS A 124 -30.40 -9.49 -12.46
CA LYS A 124 -29.70 -9.09 -11.22
C LYS A 124 -30.46 -9.61 -10.01
N LYS A 125 -30.04 -10.75 -9.45
CA LYS A 125 -30.70 -11.42 -8.30
C LYS A 125 -30.19 -10.92 -6.94
N VAL A 126 -28.95 -10.43 -6.90
CA VAL A 126 -28.26 -9.92 -5.71
C VAL A 126 -27.35 -8.74 -6.07
N GLU A 127 -26.98 -7.96 -5.05
CA GLU A 127 -25.92 -6.96 -5.07
C GLU A 127 -25.02 -7.15 -3.84
N LEU A 128 -23.74 -6.80 -3.96
CA LEU A 128 -22.78 -6.84 -2.86
C LEU A 128 -22.16 -5.45 -2.71
N PHE A 129 -22.47 -4.75 -1.62
CA PHE A 129 -21.90 -3.42 -1.34
C PHE A 129 -20.91 -3.51 -0.19
N HIS A 130 -19.77 -2.85 -0.36
CA HIS A 130 -18.75 -2.74 0.66
C HIS A 130 -18.82 -1.36 1.34
N TYR A 131 -18.69 -1.36 2.66
CA TYR A 131 -18.65 -0.17 3.49
C TYR A 131 -17.35 -0.18 4.30
N GLN A 132 -16.65 0.96 4.28
CA GLN A 132 -15.42 1.17 5.04
C GLN A 132 -15.60 2.37 5.98
N ASP A 133 -15.18 2.21 7.25
CA ASP A 133 -15.27 3.24 8.29
C ASP A 133 -16.66 3.91 8.42
N GLY A 134 -17.71 3.09 8.26
CA GLY A 134 -19.11 3.53 8.33
C GLY A 134 -19.66 4.27 7.11
N ALA A 135 -18.85 4.51 6.08
CA ALA A 135 -19.25 5.07 4.80
C ALA A 135 -19.37 3.99 3.72
N PHE A 136 -20.15 4.25 2.66
CA PHE A 136 -20.12 3.42 1.46
C PHE A 136 -18.74 3.56 0.78
N HIS A 137 -18.12 2.43 0.45
CA HIS A 137 -16.80 2.40 -0.19
C HIS A 137 -16.92 2.10 -1.69
N THR A 138 -17.54 0.97 -2.05
CA THR A 138 -17.67 0.54 -3.45
C THR A 138 -18.73 -0.54 -3.58
N GLU A 139 -19.27 -0.72 -4.79
CA GLU A 139 -19.90 -1.98 -5.18
C GLU A 139 -18.81 -3.04 -5.38
N TYR A 140 -19.07 -4.26 -4.96
CA TYR A 140 -18.14 -5.38 -5.17
C TYR A 140 -18.20 -5.81 -6.64
N ASN A 141 -17.15 -5.47 -7.38
CA ASN A 141 -17.06 -5.58 -8.84
C ASN A 141 -16.05 -6.65 -9.32
N ARG A 142 -15.69 -7.60 -8.45
CA ARG A 142 -14.74 -8.70 -8.74
C ARG A 142 -15.47 -10.04 -8.88
N ALA A 143 -14.74 -11.09 -9.20
CA ALA A 143 -15.29 -12.44 -9.26
C ALA A 143 -15.80 -12.87 -7.88
N VAL A 144 -17.06 -13.32 -7.77
CA VAL A 144 -17.64 -13.72 -6.47
C VAL A 144 -17.14 -15.12 -6.08
N THR A 145 -15.89 -15.20 -5.64
CA THR A 145 -15.20 -16.43 -5.22
C THR A 145 -14.65 -16.31 -3.79
N LEU A 146 -14.35 -17.43 -3.15
CA LEU A 146 -13.80 -17.45 -1.79
C LEU A 146 -12.50 -16.61 -1.72
N LYS A 147 -11.60 -16.81 -2.68
CA LYS A 147 -10.32 -16.10 -2.75
C LYS A 147 -10.49 -14.61 -2.96
N SER A 148 -11.28 -14.22 -3.95
CA SER A 148 -11.48 -12.82 -4.31
C SER A 148 -12.09 -12.01 -3.16
N VAL A 149 -13.15 -12.55 -2.54
CA VAL A 149 -13.85 -11.85 -1.47
C VAL A 149 -12.97 -11.81 -0.21
N VAL A 150 -12.22 -12.88 0.11
CA VAL A 150 -11.25 -12.86 1.23
C VAL A 150 -10.11 -11.87 0.98
N ALA A 151 -9.55 -11.84 -0.23
CA ALA A 151 -8.48 -10.91 -0.59
C ALA A 151 -8.96 -9.45 -0.52
N PHE A 152 -10.12 -9.16 -1.11
CA PHE A 152 -10.77 -7.86 -1.03
C PHE A 152 -11.12 -7.44 0.40
N LEU A 153 -11.60 -8.35 1.26
CA LEU A 153 -11.89 -8.01 2.65
C LEU A 153 -10.62 -7.84 3.50
N LYS A 154 -9.48 -8.40 3.10
CA LYS A 154 -8.17 -8.15 3.74
C LYS A 154 -7.53 -6.85 3.26
N ASP A 155 -7.67 -6.51 1.99
CA ASP A 155 -7.23 -5.25 1.40
C ASP A 155 -8.28 -4.71 0.41
N PRO A 156 -9.26 -3.90 0.87
CA PRO A 156 -10.32 -3.37 0.00
C PRO A 156 -9.82 -2.43 -1.10
N LYS A 157 -8.59 -1.93 -0.99
CA LYS A 157 -7.97 -0.98 -1.95
C LYS A 157 -6.92 -1.63 -2.84
N GLY A 158 -6.45 -2.83 -2.48
CA GLY A 158 -5.55 -3.62 -3.30
C GLY A 158 -6.16 -3.95 -4.66
N PRO A 159 -5.34 -4.26 -5.68
CA PRO A 159 -5.85 -4.68 -6.98
C PRO A 159 -6.68 -5.98 -6.87
N PRO A 160 -7.44 -6.34 -7.93
CA PRO A 160 -7.90 -7.72 -8.13
C PRO A 160 -6.76 -8.74 -8.04
N LEU A 161 -7.11 -10.00 -7.87
CA LEU A 161 -6.10 -11.07 -7.92
C LEU A 161 -5.56 -11.19 -9.36
N TRP A 162 -4.33 -11.69 -9.53
CA TRP A 162 -3.69 -11.69 -10.85
C TRP A 162 -4.39 -12.66 -11.82
N GLU A 163 -4.96 -13.74 -11.30
CA GLU A 163 -5.82 -14.68 -12.01
C GLU A 163 -7.18 -14.09 -12.45
N GLU A 164 -7.56 -12.90 -11.96
CA GLU A 164 -8.79 -12.18 -12.32
C GLU A 164 -8.57 -11.11 -13.39
N ASP A 165 -7.32 -10.80 -13.72
CA ASP A 165 -6.97 -9.82 -14.75
C ASP A 165 -7.32 -10.38 -16.15
N PRO A 166 -8.16 -9.70 -16.95
CA PRO A 166 -8.46 -10.12 -18.33
C PRO A 166 -7.23 -10.28 -19.23
N GLY A 167 -6.13 -9.56 -18.93
CA GLY A 167 -4.85 -9.72 -19.60
C GLY A 167 -4.12 -11.03 -19.25
N ALA A 168 -4.42 -11.64 -18.09
CA ALA A 168 -3.76 -12.85 -17.61
C ALA A 168 -4.39 -14.17 -18.07
N LYS A 169 -5.35 -14.13 -19.01
CA LYS A 169 -6.08 -15.30 -19.51
C LYS A 169 -5.21 -16.43 -20.10
N ASP A 170 -4.03 -16.08 -20.62
CA ASP A 170 -3.06 -17.01 -21.23
C ASP A 170 -1.90 -17.35 -20.28
N VAL A 171 -1.91 -16.82 -19.05
CA VAL A 171 -1.00 -17.20 -17.96
C VAL A 171 -1.64 -18.34 -17.16
N VAL A 172 -0.87 -19.40 -16.87
CA VAL A 172 -1.34 -20.50 -16.02
C VAL A 172 -1.14 -20.14 -14.54
N HIS A 173 -2.24 -19.83 -13.85
CA HIS A 173 -2.21 -19.50 -12.42
C HIS A 173 -2.22 -20.77 -11.58
N ILE A 174 -1.30 -20.84 -10.62
CA ILE A 174 -1.07 -22.00 -9.76
C ILE A 174 -1.22 -21.61 -8.30
N ASP A 175 -2.01 -22.41 -7.59
CA ASP A 175 -2.57 -22.08 -6.30
C ASP A 175 -2.02 -22.91 -5.13
N ASN A 176 -1.35 -24.02 -5.45
CA ASN A 176 -0.88 -24.99 -4.47
C ASN A 176 0.21 -25.88 -5.09
N GLU A 177 1.01 -26.50 -4.23
CA GLU A 177 2.14 -27.34 -4.61
C GLU A 177 1.73 -28.57 -5.45
N LYS A 178 0.57 -29.18 -5.17
CA LYS A 178 0.08 -30.35 -5.91
C LYS A 178 -0.20 -30.00 -7.38
N ASP A 179 -0.77 -28.84 -7.63
CA ASP A 179 -1.07 -28.34 -8.97
C ASP A 179 0.22 -27.90 -9.69
N PHE A 180 1.16 -27.28 -8.98
CA PHE A 180 2.51 -26.99 -9.48
C PHE A 180 3.24 -28.26 -9.94
N ARG A 181 3.39 -29.26 -9.05
CA ARG A 181 4.07 -30.52 -9.39
C ARG A 181 3.31 -31.31 -10.47
N ARG A 182 1.98 -31.19 -10.55
CA ARG A 182 1.18 -31.77 -11.65
C ARG A 182 1.45 -31.06 -12.98
N LEU A 183 1.60 -29.74 -13.00
CA LEU A 183 1.94 -28.98 -14.20
C LEU A 183 3.30 -29.42 -14.73
N LEU A 184 4.34 -29.40 -13.88
CA LEU A 184 5.69 -29.86 -14.24
C LEU A 184 5.70 -31.30 -14.78
N LYS A 185 4.93 -32.22 -14.18
CA LYS A 185 4.87 -33.62 -14.63
C LYS A 185 4.13 -33.83 -15.96
N LYS A 186 3.18 -32.96 -16.31
CA LYS A 186 2.31 -33.14 -17.49
C LYS A 186 2.68 -32.27 -18.68
N GLU A 187 3.33 -31.15 -18.46
CA GLU A 187 3.66 -30.21 -19.53
C GLU A 187 4.95 -30.66 -20.23
N GLU A 188 4.81 -30.98 -21.52
CA GLU A 188 5.94 -31.36 -22.38
C GLU A 188 6.65 -30.14 -22.94
N LYS A 189 5.95 -29.00 -23.02
CA LYS A 189 6.48 -27.73 -23.52
C LYS A 189 7.42 -27.09 -22.50
N PRO A 190 8.39 -26.27 -22.94
CA PRO A 190 9.17 -25.50 -22.00
C PRO A 190 8.30 -24.47 -21.26
N LEU A 191 8.59 -24.29 -19.98
CA LEU A 191 7.77 -23.55 -19.05
C LEU A 191 8.59 -22.50 -18.31
N LEU A 192 8.02 -21.31 -18.17
CA LEU A 192 8.57 -20.21 -17.38
C LEU A 192 7.63 -19.91 -16.21
N MET A 193 8.07 -20.20 -14.99
CA MET A 193 7.30 -20.01 -13.75
C MET A 193 7.73 -18.73 -13.07
N MET A 194 6.81 -17.80 -12.81
CA MET A 194 7.06 -16.65 -11.93
C MET A 194 6.53 -16.92 -10.52
N PHE A 195 7.45 -17.02 -9.57
CA PHE A 195 7.19 -16.99 -8.14
C PHE A 195 7.09 -15.54 -7.65
N TYR A 196 5.94 -15.14 -7.12
CA TYR A 196 5.66 -13.74 -6.74
C TYR A 196 5.00 -13.60 -5.36
N ALA A 197 4.90 -12.34 -4.91
CA ALA A 197 4.14 -11.94 -3.73
C ALA A 197 3.15 -10.79 -4.08
N PRO A 198 1.93 -10.72 -3.54
CA PRO A 198 0.93 -9.70 -3.94
C PRO A 198 1.30 -8.25 -3.58
N TRP A 199 2.19 -8.05 -2.61
CA TRP A 199 2.69 -6.73 -2.19
C TRP A 199 3.94 -6.29 -2.97
N CYS A 200 4.62 -7.19 -3.68
CA CYS A 200 5.89 -6.95 -4.36
C CYS A 200 5.72 -5.95 -5.54
N GLY A 201 6.38 -4.79 -5.42
CA GLY A 201 6.28 -3.72 -6.42
C GLY A 201 6.93 -4.06 -7.77
N MET A 202 8.01 -4.85 -7.79
CA MET A 202 8.66 -5.27 -9.03
C MET A 202 7.82 -6.31 -9.78
N CYS A 203 7.21 -7.26 -9.04
CA CYS A 203 6.24 -8.23 -9.54
C CYS A 203 5.08 -7.54 -10.27
N LYS A 204 4.48 -6.50 -9.66
CA LYS A 204 3.41 -5.70 -10.28
C LYS A 204 3.84 -5.00 -11.58
N ARG A 205 5.12 -4.63 -11.72
CA ARG A 205 5.64 -4.01 -12.95
C ARG A 205 5.86 -5.03 -14.07
N ILE A 206 6.34 -6.24 -13.77
CA ILE A 206 6.59 -7.26 -14.79
C ILE A 206 5.31 -8.00 -15.21
N MET A 207 4.30 -8.11 -14.35
CA MET A 207 3.04 -8.83 -14.64
C MET A 207 2.43 -8.49 -16.02
N PRO A 208 2.25 -7.22 -16.43
CA PRO A 208 1.72 -6.88 -17.77
C PRO A 208 2.59 -7.36 -18.93
N HIS A 209 3.92 -7.33 -18.77
CA HIS A 209 4.85 -7.83 -19.78
C HIS A 209 4.83 -9.35 -19.86
N PHE A 210 4.75 -10.03 -18.71
CA PHE A 210 4.64 -11.49 -18.61
C PHE A 210 3.32 -11.99 -19.22
N GLN A 211 2.20 -11.31 -18.98
CA GLN A 211 0.90 -11.58 -19.61
C GLN A 211 0.96 -11.45 -21.15
N LYS A 212 1.56 -10.36 -21.65
CA LYS A 212 1.72 -10.12 -23.09
C LYS A 212 2.64 -11.17 -23.73
N ALA A 213 3.74 -11.54 -23.07
CA ALA A 213 4.62 -12.62 -23.52
C ALA A 213 3.88 -13.98 -23.56
N ALA A 214 3.07 -14.30 -22.54
CA ALA A 214 2.28 -15.52 -22.50
C ALA A 214 1.28 -15.62 -23.67
N THR A 215 0.68 -14.47 -24.02
CA THR A 215 -0.21 -14.35 -25.18
C THR A 215 0.55 -14.56 -26.51
N GLN A 216 1.75 -14.00 -26.65
CA GLN A 216 2.57 -14.14 -27.87
C GLN A 216 3.15 -15.56 -28.06
N LEU A 217 3.51 -16.24 -26.97
CA LEU A 217 4.14 -17.56 -26.97
C LEU A 217 3.15 -18.72 -26.91
N ARG A 218 1.85 -18.39 -26.84
CA ARG A 218 0.73 -19.33 -26.71
C ARG A 218 0.87 -20.51 -27.67
N GLY A 219 0.83 -21.71 -27.10
CA GLY A 219 0.96 -22.96 -27.85
C GLY A 219 2.39 -23.50 -27.98
N HIS A 220 3.42 -22.65 -27.85
CA HIS A 220 4.84 -23.06 -27.93
C HIS A 220 5.49 -23.18 -26.54
N PHE A 221 5.21 -22.22 -25.66
CA PHE A 221 5.69 -22.20 -24.27
C PHE A 221 4.52 -22.07 -23.31
N VAL A 222 4.75 -22.41 -22.04
CA VAL A 222 3.81 -22.15 -20.94
C VAL A 222 4.40 -21.10 -20.01
N LEU A 223 3.71 -19.97 -19.84
CA LEU A 223 4.03 -18.99 -18.82
C LEU A 223 3.06 -19.17 -17.65
N ALA A 224 3.60 -19.32 -16.45
CA ALA A 224 2.84 -19.67 -15.27
C ALA A 224 3.18 -18.75 -14.08
N GLY A 225 2.24 -18.60 -13.17
CA GLY A 225 2.32 -17.71 -12.02
C GLY A 225 1.94 -18.43 -10.73
N MET A 226 2.74 -18.29 -9.67
CA MET A 226 2.42 -18.85 -8.36
C MET A 226 2.74 -17.85 -7.24
N ASN A 227 1.73 -17.52 -6.43
CA ASN A 227 1.91 -16.73 -5.22
C ASN A 227 2.47 -17.63 -4.10
N ILE A 228 3.77 -17.57 -3.87
CA ILE A 228 4.43 -18.35 -2.83
C ILE A 228 4.77 -17.54 -1.57
N TYR A 229 4.22 -16.33 -1.41
CA TYR A 229 4.41 -15.55 -0.18
C TYR A 229 4.00 -16.31 1.11
N PRO A 230 2.85 -17.04 1.16
CA PRO A 230 2.45 -17.81 2.34
C PRO A 230 3.49 -18.82 2.84
N SER A 231 3.51 -19.05 4.16
CA SER A 231 4.47 -19.94 4.82
C SER A 231 4.25 -21.44 4.56
N GLU A 232 3.18 -21.82 3.88
CA GLU A 232 2.98 -23.19 3.39
C GLU A 232 3.91 -23.54 2.21
N PHE A 233 4.59 -22.55 1.62
CA PHE A 233 5.47 -22.71 0.46
C PHE A 233 6.97 -22.56 0.75
N GLU A 234 7.41 -22.59 2.02
CA GLU A 234 8.85 -22.51 2.35
C GLU A 234 9.68 -23.60 1.62
N ASN A 235 9.17 -24.83 1.54
CA ASN A 235 9.81 -25.92 0.80
C ASN A 235 10.06 -25.56 -0.68
N ILE A 236 9.12 -24.84 -1.33
CA ILE A 236 9.29 -24.39 -2.73
C ILE A 236 10.33 -23.25 -2.80
N LYS A 237 10.35 -22.34 -1.82
CA LYS A 237 11.36 -21.27 -1.76
C LYS A 237 12.76 -21.86 -1.62
N GLU A 238 12.93 -22.89 -0.79
CA GLU A 238 14.20 -23.61 -0.64
C GLU A 238 14.56 -24.41 -1.90
N GLU A 239 13.64 -25.24 -2.42
CA GLU A 239 13.84 -26.12 -3.59
C GLU A 239 14.29 -25.35 -4.84
N TYR A 240 13.80 -24.12 -5.04
CA TYR A 240 14.13 -23.27 -6.19
C TYR A 240 15.02 -22.05 -5.84
N ASN A 241 15.57 -21.99 -4.62
CA ASN A 241 16.45 -20.91 -4.14
C ASN A 241 15.84 -19.50 -4.35
N VAL A 242 14.58 -19.31 -3.95
CA VAL A 242 13.86 -18.03 -4.01
C VAL A 242 14.30 -17.13 -2.87
N ARG A 243 15.21 -16.20 -3.15
CA ARG A 243 15.73 -15.21 -2.18
C ARG A 243 15.04 -13.86 -2.22
N GLY A 244 14.15 -13.65 -3.20
CA GLY A 244 13.45 -12.39 -3.43
C GLY A 244 12.30 -12.55 -4.42
N TYR A 245 11.52 -11.48 -4.61
CA TYR A 245 10.37 -11.50 -5.51
C TYR A 245 10.47 -10.40 -6.59
N PRO A 246 10.13 -10.70 -7.85
CA PRO A 246 9.83 -12.03 -8.38
C PRO A 246 11.11 -12.88 -8.47
N THR A 247 10.97 -14.20 -8.36
CA THR A 247 11.98 -15.14 -8.89
C THR A 247 11.33 -15.88 -10.04
N ILE A 248 12.00 -15.93 -11.20
CA ILE A 248 11.45 -16.55 -12.41
C ILE A 248 12.32 -17.76 -12.74
N CYS A 249 11.71 -18.94 -12.86
CA CYS A 249 12.39 -20.23 -13.03
C CYS A 249 12.01 -20.86 -14.37
N TYR A 250 13.00 -21.32 -15.13
CA TYR A 250 12.81 -21.99 -16.41
C TYR A 250 12.91 -23.51 -16.27
N PHE A 251 11.97 -24.21 -16.91
CA PHE A 251 11.79 -25.65 -16.86
C PHE A 251 11.65 -26.23 -18.26
N GLU A 252 12.27 -27.39 -18.49
CA GLU A 252 12.02 -28.22 -19.67
C GLU A 252 11.66 -29.64 -19.22
N LYS A 253 10.60 -30.22 -19.81
CA LYS A 253 10.15 -31.60 -19.52
C LYS A 253 10.00 -31.86 -18.01
N GLY A 254 9.48 -30.86 -17.28
CA GLY A 254 9.30 -30.88 -15.83
C GLY A 254 10.57 -30.69 -14.98
N ARG A 255 11.76 -30.60 -15.58
CA ARG A 255 13.03 -30.39 -14.87
C ARG A 255 13.38 -28.91 -14.83
N PHE A 256 13.62 -28.37 -13.63
CA PHE A 256 14.23 -27.05 -13.46
C PHE A 256 15.63 -27.02 -14.08
N LEU A 257 15.90 -25.98 -14.86
CA LEU A 257 17.23 -25.77 -15.46
C LEU A 257 17.95 -24.60 -14.79
N PHE A 258 17.31 -23.43 -14.72
CA PHE A 258 17.92 -22.20 -14.19
C PHE A 258 16.89 -21.09 -13.94
N GLN A 259 17.32 -20.04 -13.24
CA GLN A 259 16.56 -18.80 -13.06
C GLN A 259 16.72 -17.86 -14.27
N TYR A 260 15.70 -17.04 -14.53
CA TYR A 260 15.66 -15.99 -15.55
C TYR A 260 15.96 -14.64 -14.87
N ASP A 261 17.26 -14.30 -14.83
CA ASP A 261 17.76 -13.18 -14.03
C ASP A 261 17.73 -11.84 -14.77
N ASN A 262 17.73 -11.87 -16.11
CA ASN A 262 17.50 -10.70 -16.93
C ASN A 262 15.99 -10.46 -17.07
N TYR A 263 15.37 -9.86 -16.05
CA TYR A 263 13.92 -9.70 -15.91
C TYR A 263 13.17 -9.07 -17.11
N GLY A 264 13.88 -8.49 -18.09
CA GLY A 264 13.29 -7.79 -19.22
C GLY A 264 12.71 -6.43 -18.81
N SER A 265 12.80 -5.46 -19.71
CA SER A 265 12.01 -4.22 -19.58
C SER A 265 10.66 -4.33 -20.31
N THR A 266 10.48 -5.38 -21.12
CA THR A 266 9.36 -5.55 -22.06
C THR A 266 8.92 -7.01 -22.15
N ALA A 267 7.82 -7.25 -22.88
CA ALA A 267 7.37 -8.62 -23.18
C ALA A 267 8.23 -9.26 -24.27
N GLU A 268 8.71 -8.42 -25.18
CA GLU A 268 9.56 -8.78 -26.32
C GLU A 268 10.89 -9.39 -25.84
N ASP A 269 11.49 -8.86 -24.75
CA ASP A 269 12.70 -9.43 -24.12
C ASP A 269 12.48 -10.89 -23.65
N ILE A 270 11.34 -11.16 -23.02
CA ILE A 270 10.96 -12.51 -22.53
C ILE A 270 10.77 -13.46 -23.71
N VAL A 271 10.14 -12.97 -24.79
CA VAL A 271 9.86 -13.72 -26.02
C VAL A 271 11.13 -14.03 -26.80
N GLU A 272 12.08 -13.10 -26.86
CA GLU A 272 13.36 -13.32 -27.51
C GLU A 272 14.24 -14.27 -26.71
N TRP A 273 14.32 -14.09 -25.39
CA TRP A 273 15.08 -15.00 -24.53
C TRP A 273 14.56 -16.44 -24.59
N LEU A 274 13.24 -16.66 -24.59
CA LEU A 274 12.67 -18.01 -24.68
C LEU A 274 12.92 -18.71 -26.03
N LYS A 275 13.33 -18.01 -27.10
CA LYS A 275 13.79 -18.66 -28.35
C LYS A 275 15.15 -19.32 -28.21
N ASN A 276 16.00 -18.83 -27.31
CA ASN A 276 17.33 -19.36 -27.04
C ASN A 276 17.66 -19.20 -25.54
N PRO A 277 17.01 -19.98 -24.67
CA PRO A 277 17.16 -19.85 -23.23
C PRO A 277 18.53 -20.37 -22.82
N GLN A 278 19.39 -19.46 -22.39
CA GLN A 278 20.72 -19.76 -21.89
C GLN A 278 20.71 -19.77 -20.36
N PRO A 279 21.48 -20.67 -19.71
CA PRO A 279 21.69 -20.56 -18.28
C PRO A 279 22.24 -19.16 -17.95
N PRO A 280 21.89 -18.57 -16.80
CA PRO A 280 22.58 -17.39 -16.33
C PRO A 280 24.07 -17.73 -16.33
N GLN A 281 24.83 -17.00 -17.12
CA GLN A 281 26.25 -17.30 -17.25
C GLN A 281 26.82 -17.28 -15.83
N PRO A 282 27.66 -18.28 -15.46
CA PRO A 282 28.49 -18.13 -14.27
C PRO A 282 29.09 -16.73 -14.36
N GLN A 283 29.06 -15.98 -13.25
CA GLN A 283 29.84 -14.75 -13.20
C GLN A 283 31.29 -15.19 -13.37
N VAL A 284 31.76 -15.19 -14.62
CA VAL A 284 33.18 -15.13 -14.96
C VAL A 284 33.68 -14.03 -14.04
N PRO A 285 34.76 -14.25 -13.26
CA PRO A 285 35.37 -13.18 -12.50
C PRO A 285 35.69 -12.09 -13.51
N GLU A 286 34.83 -11.06 -13.55
CA GLU A 286 35.05 -9.92 -14.41
C GLU A 286 36.37 -9.35 -13.94
N THR A 287 37.31 -9.19 -14.89
CA THR A 287 38.57 -8.50 -14.64
C THR A 287 38.25 -7.31 -13.75
N PRO A 288 38.81 -7.23 -12.52
CA PRO A 288 38.50 -6.14 -11.61
C PRO A 288 38.64 -4.83 -12.36
N TRP A 289 37.70 -3.89 -12.19
CA TRP A 289 37.68 -2.68 -13.02
C TRP A 289 39.01 -1.91 -12.98
N ALA A 290 39.75 -2.00 -11.86
CA ALA A 290 41.11 -1.49 -11.72
C ALA A 290 42.14 -2.07 -12.72
N ASP A 291 41.96 -3.33 -13.13
CA ASP A 291 42.85 -4.08 -14.02
C ASP A 291 42.50 -3.89 -15.51
N GLU A 292 41.35 -3.29 -15.83
CA GLU A 292 40.96 -2.99 -17.22
C GLU A 292 41.72 -1.79 -17.81
N GLY A 293 42.25 -0.91 -16.95
CA GLY A 293 42.93 0.33 -17.32
C GLY A 293 41.98 1.43 -17.80
N GLY A 294 42.38 2.70 -17.65
CA GLY A 294 41.59 3.84 -18.11
C GLY A 294 41.89 5.15 -17.38
N SER A 295 41.00 6.12 -17.56
CA SER A 295 41.08 7.44 -16.91
C SER A 295 40.43 7.50 -15.52
N ILE A 296 40.11 6.36 -14.90
CA ILE A 296 39.52 6.30 -13.56
C ILE A 296 40.58 5.89 -12.54
N TYR A 297 40.68 6.63 -11.44
CA TYR A 297 41.49 6.20 -10.30
C TYR A 297 40.73 5.21 -9.44
N HIS A 298 41.32 4.04 -9.20
CA HIS A 298 40.75 3.03 -8.33
C HIS A 298 41.34 3.17 -6.94
N LEU A 299 40.48 3.47 -5.96
CA LEU A 299 40.87 3.77 -4.59
C LEU A 299 40.55 2.61 -3.66
N THR A 300 41.40 2.45 -2.66
CA THR A 300 41.38 1.36 -1.66
C THR A 300 41.17 1.89 -0.25
N ASP A 301 40.86 1.00 0.71
CA ASP A 301 40.79 1.35 2.13
C ASP A 301 42.10 2.01 2.64
N GLU A 302 43.24 1.77 1.99
CA GLU A 302 44.57 2.32 2.31
C GLU A 302 44.89 3.68 1.67
N ASP A 303 44.60 3.90 0.39
CA ASP A 303 45.04 5.10 -0.36
C ASP A 303 44.06 6.29 -0.29
N PHE A 304 42.78 6.02 -0.02
CA PHE A 304 41.68 6.96 -0.23
C PHE A 304 41.87 8.30 0.48
N ASP A 305 42.25 8.25 1.77
CA ASP A 305 42.41 9.45 2.60
C ASP A 305 43.60 10.33 2.21
N GLN A 306 44.57 9.78 1.48
CA GLN A 306 45.67 10.57 0.92
C GLN A 306 45.23 11.18 -0.41
N PHE A 307 44.62 10.37 -1.27
CA PHE A 307 44.14 10.79 -2.58
C PHE A 307 43.17 11.98 -2.52
N VAL A 308 42.15 11.93 -1.64
CA VAL A 308 41.17 13.03 -1.52
C VAL A 308 41.73 14.32 -0.89
N LYS A 309 42.95 14.30 -0.34
CA LYS A 309 43.67 15.48 0.14
C LYS A 309 44.58 16.08 -0.92
N GLU A 310 45.22 15.23 -1.73
CA GLU A 310 46.10 15.66 -2.83
C GLU A 310 45.30 16.24 -4.00
N HIS A 311 44.11 15.69 -4.27
CA HIS A 311 43.22 16.18 -5.32
C HIS A 311 42.14 17.12 -4.74
N SER A 312 42.09 18.35 -5.25
CA SER A 312 41.22 19.42 -4.72
C SER A 312 39.72 19.24 -5.04
N SER A 313 39.38 18.37 -6.00
CA SER A 313 38.01 18.05 -6.41
C SER A 313 37.95 16.60 -6.89
N VAL A 314 37.24 15.72 -6.17
CA VAL A 314 37.16 14.28 -6.45
C VAL A 314 35.73 13.79 -6.36
N LEU A 315 35.19 13.18 -7.42
CA LEU A 315 33.91 12.48 -7.40
C LEU A 315 34.15 10.97 -7.43
N VAL A 316 33.77 10.29 -6.34
CA VAL A 316 33.97 8.85 -6.14
C VAL A 316 32.69 8.08 -6.40
N MET A 317 32.76 7.05 -7.24
CA MET A 317 31.72 6.05 -7.45
C MET A 317 31.99 4.79 -6.63
N PHE A 318 31.17 4.57 -5.60
CA PHE A 318 31.11 3.30 -4.88
C PHE A 318 30.25 2.30 -5.66
N HIS A 319 30.84 1.16 -6.02
CA HIS A 319 30.22 0.15 -6.88
C HIS A 319 30.35 -1.27 -6.32
N ALA A 320 29.66 -2.21 -6.98
CA ALA A 320 29.82 -3.64 -6.81
C ALA A 320 29.86 -4.32 -8.19
N PRO A 321 30.73 -5.30 -8.46
CA PRO A 321 30.91 -5.88 -9.80
C PRO A 321 29.61 -6.49 -10.35
N TRP A 322 28.87 -7.22 -9.52
CA TRP A 322 27.61 -7.86 -9.87
C TRP A 322 26.43 -6.89 -10.08
N CYS A 323 26.59 -5.58 -9.81
CA CYS A 323 25.48 -4.63 -9.91
C CYS A 323 25.24 -4.16 -11.35
N GLY A 324 24.14 -4.59 -11.97
CA GLY A 324 23.76 -4.16 -13.33
C GLY A 324 23.60 -2.64 -13.51
N HIS A 325 23.22 -1.90 -12.46
CA HIS A 325 23.20 -0.43 -12.51
C HIS A 325 24.61 0.19 -12.51
N CYS A 326 25.60 -0.43 -11.85
CA CYS A 326 27.00 -0.03 -11.94
C CYS A 326 27.55 -0.29 -13.35
N LYS A 327 27.31 -1.49 -13.91
CA LYS A 327 27.72 -1.85 -15.28
C LYS A 327 27.19 -0.86 -16.33
N LYS A 328 25.95 -0.39 -16.16
CA LYS A 328 25.35 0.62 -17.06
C LYS A 328 25.90 2.04 -16.83
N MET A 329 26.35 2.38 -15.62
CA MET A 329 26.92 3.71 -15.31
C MET A 329 28.40 3.81 -15.70
N LYS A 330 29.17 2.72 -15.56
CA LYS A 330 30.61 2.63 -15.82
C LYS A 330 31.06 3.34 -17.12
N PRO A 331 30.56 3.01 -18.32
CA PRO A 331 31.03 3.65 -19.56
C PRO A 331 30.73 5.15 -19.63
N GLU A 332 29.62 5.62 -19.02
CA GLU A 332 29.29 7.04 -18.93
C GLU A 332 30.22 7.80 -17.96
N PHE A 333 30.74 7.11 -16.95
CA PHE A 333 31.64 7.65 -15.93
C PHE A 333 33.09 7.69 -16.43
N GLU A 334 33.57 6.61 -17.06
CA GLU A 334 34.87 6.55 -17.75
C GLU A 334 34.98 7.61 -18.84
N SER A 335 33.98 7.67 -19.72
CA SER A 335 33.94 8.65 -20.80
C SER A 335 33.86 10.10 -20.29
N ALA A 336 33.45 10.34 -19.04
CA ALA A 336 33.53 11.66 -18.41
C ALA A 336 34.92 11.94 -17.84
N ALA A 337 35.57 10.94 -17.26
CA ALA A 337 36.92 11.05 -16.71
C ALA A 337 37.95 11.36 -17.79
N GLU A 338 37.86 10.72 -18.96
CA GLU A 338 38.70 11.02 -20.13
C GLU A 338 38.64 12.49 -20.55
N VAL A 339 37.45 13.11 -20.52
CA VAL A 339 37.28 14.53 -20.85
C VAL A 339 37.88 15.41 -19.74
N LEU A 340 37.61 15.08 -18.48
CA LEU A 340 38.11 15.83 -17.32
C LEU A 340 39.62 15.68 -17.07
N HIS A 341 40.27 14.68 -17.67
CA HIS A 341 41.74 14.56 -17.72
C HIS A 341 42.37 15.26 -18.93
N GLY A 342 41.60 15.51 -20.00
CA GLY A 342 42.06 16.16 -21.22
C GLY A 342 42.00 17.70 -21.20
N GLU A 343 41.20 18.30 -20.31
CA GLU A 343 41.07 19.74 -20.16
C GLU A 343 42.14 20.29 -19.18
N ALA A 344 43.02 21.19 -19.64
CA ALA A 344 44.15 21.69 -18.83
C ALA A 344 43.76 22.56 -17.62
N GLU A 345 42.48 22.93 -17.47
CA GLU A 345 41.95 23.72 -16.33
C GLU A 345 40.98 22.92 -15.44
N SER A 346 40.63 21.68 -15.77
CA SER A 346 39.70 20.87 -14.96
C SER A 346 40.40 20.23 -13.76
N SER A 347 40.39 20.93 -12.64
CA SER A 347 40.85 20.45 -11.32
C SER A 347 40.09 19.23 -10.74
N GLY A 348 39.13 18.67 -11.49
CA GLY A 348 38.18 17.66 -11.03
C GLY A 348 38.48 16.25 -11.52
N VAL A 349 38.72 15.32 -10.59
CA VAL A 349 39.09 13.93 -10.86
C VAL A 349 37.91 12.99 -10.58
N LEU A 350 37.76 11.93 -11.40
CA LEU A 350 36.81 10.85 -11.16
C LEU A 350 37.52 9.59 -10.64
N ALA A 351 36.94 8.98 -9.61
CA ALA A 351 37.49 7.80 -8.95
C ALA A 351 36.42 6.74 -8.68
N ALA A 352 36.85 5.49 -8.49
CA ALA A 352 35.98 4.35 -8.21
C ALA A 352 36.48 3.58 -6.98
N VAL A 353 35.54 3.07 -6.18
CA VAL A 353 35.82 2.18 -5.04
C VAL A 353 34.92 0.95 -5.17
N ASP A 354 35.52 -0.24 -5.20
CA ASP A 354 34.77 -1.48 -5.04
C ASP A 354 34.41 -1.65 -3.55
N ALA A 355 33.17 -1.37 -3.20
CA ALA A 355 32.68 -1.42 -1.84
C ALA A 355 32.41 -2.85 -1.33
N THR A 356 32.53 -3.87 -2.19
CA THR A 356 32.44 -5.28 -1.79
C THR A 356 33.76 -5.79 -1.23
N VAL A 357 34.88 -5.18 -1.65
CA VAL A 357 36.24 -5.42 -1.16
C VAL A 357 36.60 -4.42 -0.05
N ASN A 358 36.45 -3.12 -0.31
CA ASN A 358 36.85 -2.01 0.57
C ASN A 358 35.76 -1.71 1.61
N LYS A 359 35.71 -2.57 2.63
CA LYS A 359 34.63 -2.58 3.63
C LYS A 359 34.72 -1.42 4.60
N ALA A 360 35.93 -0.94 4.93
CA ALA A 360 36.08 0.15 5.89
C ALA A 360 35.53 1.47 5.31
N LEU A 361 35.81 1.76 4.03
CA LEU A 361 35.22 2.87 3.29
C LEU A 361 33.71 2.70 3.09
N ALA A 362 33.24 1.49 2.78
CA ALA A 362 31.82 1.20 2.62
C ALA A 362 31.02 1.50 3.90
N GLU A 363 31.54 1.08 5.06
CA GLU A 363 30.94 1.36 6.38
C GLU A 363 31.02 2.85 6.73
N ARG A 364 32.22 3.46 6.63
CA ARG A 364 32.49 4.88 6.93
C ARG A 364 31.64 5.86 6.13
N PHE A 365 31.28 5.51 4.90
CA PHE A 365 30.45 6.35 4.03
C PHE A 365 28.99 5.89 3.90
N HIS A 366 28.61 4.89 4.70
CA HIS A 366 27.27 4.29 4.79
C HIS A 366 26.72 3.89 3.41
N ILE A 367 27.48 3.05 2.70
CA ILE A 367 27.15 2.57 1.36
C ILE A 367 26.26 1.31 1.47
N SER A 368 24.94 1.52 1.39
CA SER A 368 23.94 0.43 1.39
C SER A 368 23.38 0.10 0.01
N GLU A 369 23.57 0.98 -0.99
CA GLU A 369 23.02 0.85 -2.34
C GLU A 369 24.06 1.17 -3.43
N PHE A 370 23.88 0.59 -4.62
CA PHE A 370 24.84 0.69 -5.73
C PHE A 370 24.18 1.15 -7.05
N PRO A 371 24.84 2.01 -7.85
CA PRO A 371 26.02 2.81 -7.51
C PRO A 371 25.68 3.98 -6.57
N THR A 372 26.59 4.29 -5.65
CA THR A 372 26.51 5.50 -4.79
C THR A 372 27.65 6.46 -5.13
N LEU A 373 27.34 7.74 -5.28
CA LEU A 373 28.32 8.80 -5.55
C LEU A 373 28.59 9.62 -4.29
N LYS A 374 29.86 9.94 -4.04
CA LYS A 374 30.29 10.89 -2.99
C LYS A 374 31.28 11.88 -3.61
N TYR A 375 31.16 13.15 -3.29
CA TYR A 375 32.06 14.19 -3.80
C TYR A 375 32.89 14.77 -2.65
N PHE A 376 34.16 15.01 -2.92
CA PHE A 376 35.13 15.56 -1.98
C PHE A 376 35.77 16.80 -2.59
N LYS A 377 35.93 17.85 -1.80
CA LYS A 377 36.63 19.06 -2.20
C LYS A 377 37.63 19.43 -1.10
N ASN A 378 38.91 19.47 -1.44
CA ASN A 378 40.01 19.68 -0.47
C ASN A 378 39.93 18.72 0.76
N GLY A 379 39.63 17.44 0.54
CA GLY A 379 39.42 16.44 1.59
C GLY A 379 38.06 16.48 2.33
N GLU A 380 37.28 17.56 2.20
CA GLU A 380 35.95 17.66 2.83
C GLU A 380 34.86 17.01 1.95
N LYS A 381 33.93 16.27 2.58
CA LYS A 381 32.83 15.58 1.91
C LYS A 381 31.63 16.50 1.69
N TYR A 382 31.14 16.59 0.46
CA TYR A 382 29.95 17.35 0.06
C TYR A 382 28.85 16.45 -0.50
N ALA A 383 27.60 16.93 -0.48
CA ALA A 383 26.48 16.20 -1.07
C ALA A 383 26.52 16.22 -2.60
N VAL A 384 25.96 15.20 -3.24
CA VAL A 384 25.94 15.02 -4.71
C VAL A 384 24.50 14.77 -5.16
N PRO A 385 24.01 15.43 -6.22
CA PRO A 385 22.73 15.09 -6.83
C PRO A 385 22.79 13.72 -7.54
N ALA A 386 21.63 13.22 -7.99
CA ALA A 386 21.57 11.97 -8.76
C ALA A 386 22.15 12.14 -10.19
N LEU A 387 23.46 11.93 -10.32
CA LEU A 387 24.19 11.92 -11.59
C LEU A 387 24.18 10.50 -12.20
N ARG A 388 24.02 10.40 -13.52
CA ARG A 388 23.81 9.13 -14.25
C ARG A 388 24.38 9.10 -15.68
N THR A 389 24.91 10.21 -16.20
CA THR A 389 25.33 10.35 -17.61
C THR A 389 26.57 11.23 -17.73
N LYS A 390 27.40 10.99 -18.76
CA LYS A 390 28.66 11.68 -19.07
C LYS A 390 28.54 13.20 -18.92
N LYS A 391 27.55 13.78 -19.62
CA LYS A 391 27.28 15.22 -19.60
C LYS A 391 27.05 15.76 -18.17
N LYS A 392 26.27 15.04 -17.35
CA LYS A 392 25.97 15.45 -15.98
C LYS A 392 27.18 15.34 -15.05
N PHE A 393 28.05 14.34 -15.26
CA PHE A 393 29.31 14.25 -14.51
C PHE A 393 30.23 15.43 -14.83
N ILE A 394 30.40 15.77 -16.12
CA ILE A 394 31.22 16.91 -16.56
C ILE A 394 30.66 18.24 -16.04
N GLU A 395 29.36 18.50 -16.24
CA GLU A 395 28.68 19.72 -15.75
C GLU A 395 28.83 19.90 -14.22
N TRP A 396 28.77 18.80 -13.47
CA TRP A 396 28.97 18.81 -12.03
C TRP A 396 30.42 19.12 -11.64
N MET A 397 31.40 18.48 -12.28
CA MET A 397 32.82 18.66 -11.94
C MET A 397 33.37 20.03 -12.37
N GLN A 398 32.84 20.63 -13.44
CA GLN A 398 33.17 21.99 -13.86
C GLN A 398 32.58 23.06 -12.93
N ASN A 399 31.43 22.81 -12.29
CA ASN A 399 30.81 23.76 -11.36
C ASN A 399 30.22 23.05 -10.13
N PRO A 400 31.07 22.51 -9.23
CA PRO A 400 30.66 21.73 -8.07
C PRO A 400 30.14 22.67 -6.98
N LYS A 401 28.97 23.24 -7.24
CA LYS A 401 28.12 23.84 -6.24
C LYS A 401 27.55 22.68 -5.43
N SER A 402 28.05 22.50 -4.20
CA SER A 402 27.31 21.73 -3.20
C SER A 402 25.83 22.07 -3.34
N PRO A 403 24.91 21.08 -3.28
CA PRO A 403 23.53 21.41 -3.01
C PRO A 403 23.56 22.37 -1.82
N LEU A 404 22.83 23.49 -1.93
CA LEU A 404 22.70 24.42 -0.81
C LEU A 404 22.39 23.56 0.44
N PRO A 405 23.01 23.85 1.60
CA PRO A 405 22.71 23.12 2.84
C PRO A 405 21.19 22.96 2.89
N PRO A 406 20.68 21.70 2.94
CA PRO A 406 19.29 21.41 2.61
C PRO A 406 18.44 22.42 3.36
N GLU A 407 17.68 23.24 2.62
CA GLU A 407 17.00 24.40 3.20
C GLU A 407 16.36 23.94 4.50
N PRO A 408 16.65 24.61 5.65
CA PRO A 408 16.33 24.09 6.96
C PRO A 408 14.89 23.61 6.89
N THR A 409 14.69 22.35 7.25
CA THR A 409 13.40 21.69 7.04
C THR A 409 12.33 22.55 7.68
N TRP A 410 11.10 22.45 7.20
CA TRP A 410 10.05 23.37 7.67
C TRP A 410 9.86 23.33 9.21
N GLU A 411 10.26 22.23 9.86
CA GLU A 411 10.37 22.08 11.32
C GLU A 411 11.54 22.83 11.98
N GLU A 412 12.67 22.99 11.29
CA GLU A 412 13.86 23.74 11.74
C GLU A 412 13.73 25.25 11.48
N GLN A 413 12.74 25.67 10.68
CA GLN A 413 12.43 27.08 10.45
C GLN A 413 11.70 27.68 11.67
N GLN A 414 12.16 28.86 12.12
CA GLN A 414 11.49 29.59 13.21
C GLN A 414 10.17 30.20 12.71
N THR A 415 9.10 29.41 12.76
CA THR A 415 7.74 29.81 12.36
C THR A 415 6.78 29.80 13.57
N ASN A 416 5.57 30.34 13.40
CA ASN A 416 4.50 30.22 14.41
C ASN A 416 3.72 28.88 14.32
N VAL A 417 4.22 27.90 13.56
CA VAL A 417 3.66 26.55 13.46
C VAL A 417 4.28 25.67 14.54
N PHE A 418 3.44 25.04 15.36
CA PHE A 418 3.93 24.07 16.35
C PHE A 418 4.20 22.73 15.65
N HIS A 419 5.46 22.34 15.54
CA HIS A 419 5.82 21.02 15.05
C HIS A 419 5.61 19.98 16.15
N LEU A 420 4.74 19.01 15.87
CA LEU A 420 4.24 18.04 16.82
C LEU A 420 4.73 16.63 16.47
N ALA A 421 5.03 15.87 17.51
CA ALA A 421 5.42 14.46 17.45
C ALA A 421 4.63 13.64 18.48
N GLY A 422 4.69 12.30 18.37
CA GLY A 422 3.88 11.38 19.20
C GLY A 422 3.92 11.63 20.71
N ASP A 423 5.05 12.12 21.23
CA ASP A 423 5.30 12.44 22.63
C ASP A 423 4.67 13.79 23.08
N ASN A 424 4.76 14.82 22.24
CA ASN A 424 4.35 16.19 22.59
C ASN A 424 2.95 16.58 22.08
N PHE A 425 2.38 15.80 21.15
CA PHE A 425 1.15 16.11 20.42
C PHE A 425 -0.02 16.42 21.36
N ARG A 426 -0.40 15.46 22.21
CA ARG A 426 -1.58 15.61 23.10
C ARG A 426 -1.42 16.74 24.10
N ASP A 427 -0.23 16.94 24.66
CA ASP A 427 0.00 17.94 25.70
C ASP A 427 0.16 19.36 25.15
N THR A 428 0.56 19.49 23.88
CA THR A 428 0.51 20.79 23.18
C THR A 428 -0.92 21.15 22.81
N LEU A 429 -1.71 20.21 22.27
CA LEU A 429 -3.10 20.47 21.89
C LEU A 429 -4.04 20.73 23.07
N LYS A 430 -3.76 20.21 24.28
CA LYS A 430 -4.50 20.56 25.52
C LYS A 430 -4.31 22.02 25.94
N LYS A 431 -3.14 22.61 25.68
CA LYS A 431 -2.78 23.99 26.09
C LYS A 431 -3.44 25.06 25.23
N LYS A 432 -3.91 24.70 24.03
CA LYS A 432 -4.58 25.59 23.08
C LYS A 432 -6.06 25.26 23.00
N LYS A 433 -6.90 26.30 22.92
CA LYS A 433 -8.35 26.13 22.88
C LYS A 433 -8.80 25.56 21.54
N HIS A 434 -8.18 26.02 20.46
CA HIS A 434 -8.43 25.60 19.09
C HIS A 434 -7.09 25.36 18.41
N THR A 435 -6.94 24.26 17.68
CA THR A 435 -5.74 24.02 16.88
C THR A 435 -6.07 23.34 15.57
N LEU A 436 -5.65 23.95 14.46
CA LEU A 436 -5.67 23.32 13.15
C LEU A 436 -4.33 22.60 12.95
N VAL A 437 -4.34 21.29 12.75
CA VAL A 437 -3.14 20.47 12.55
C VAL A 437 -3.06 19.99 11.10
N MET A 438 -1.91 20.22 10.46
CA MET A 438 -1.59 19.65 9.15
C MET A 438 -0.73 18.38 9.29
N PHE A 439 -1.25 17.25 8.83
CA PHE A 439 -0.51 16.00 8.67
C PHE A 439 0.07 15.93 7.26
N TYR A 440 1.39 15.80 7.15
CA TYR A 440 2.11 15.97 5.88
C TYR A 440 3.26 14.97 5.70
N ALA A 441 3.86 14.98 4.50
CA ALA A 441 5.07 14.26 4.16
C ALA A 441 6.02 15.21 3.41
N PRO A 442 7.33 15.30 3.76
CA PRO A 442 8.27 16.26 3.15
C PRO A 442 8.43 16.11 1.63
N TRP A 443 8.28 14.90 1.10
CA TRP A 443 8.36 14.62 -0.33
C TRP A 443 7.07 14.91 -1.11
N CYS A 444 5.95 15.18 -0.45
CA CYS A 444 4.66 15.36 -1.12
C CYS A 444 4.54 16.74 -1.81
N PRO A 445 4.31 16.81 -3.14
CA PRO A 445 4.18 18.07 -3.87
C PRO A 445 3.04 18.96 -3.35
N HIS A 446 1.90 18.37 -2.99
CA HIS A 446 0.76 19.11 -2.44
C HIS A 446 1.02 19.67 -1.03
N CYS A 447 1.91 19.06 -0.26
CA CYS A 447 2.34 19.62 1.02
C CYS A 447 3.23 20.84 0.79
N LYS A 448 4.24 20.71 -0.09
CA LYS A 448 5.16 21.82 -0.44
C LYS A 448 4.43 23.07 -0.94
N GLN A 449 3.36 22.90 -1.73
CA GLN A 449 2.52 24.01 -2.20
C GLN A 449 1.75 24.73 -1.07
N VAL A 450 1.41 24.03 0.02
CA VAL A 450 0.51 24.54 1.06
C VAL A 450 1.27 25.06 2.29
N ILE A 451 2.48 24.55 2.54
CA ILE A 451 3.39 25.01 3.60
C ILE A 451 3.50 26.55 3.69
N PRO A 452 3.70 27.32 2.60
CA PRO A 452 3.74 28.78 2.66
C PRO A 452 2.42 29.40 3.13
N HIS A 453 1.29 28.85 2.68
CA HIS A 453 -0.04 29.35 3.05
C HIS A 453 -0.41 29.02 4.50
N PHE A 454 -0.03 27.83 4.97
CA PHE A 454 -0.26 27.38 6.34
C PHE A 454 0.62 28.14 7.34
N THR A 455 1.87 28.42 6.97
CA THR A 455 2.79 29.24 7.77
C THR A 455 2.25 30.67 7.90
N ALA A 456 1.86 31.31 6.79
CA ALA A 456 1.25 32.64 6.82
C ALA A 456 -0.08 32.70 7.61
N ALA A 457 -0.86 31.60 7.63
CA ALA A 457 -2.03 31.49 8.49
C ALA A 457 -1.66 31.39 9.98
N ALA A 458 -0.61 30.64 10.32
CA ALA A 458 -0.08 30.55 11.69
C ALA A 458 0.45 31.89 12.20
N ASP A 459 1.19 32.61 11.36
CA ASP A 459 1.72 33.95 11.68
C ASP A 459 0.61 34.97 11.93
N ALA A 460 -0.54 34.84 11.23
CA ALA A 460 -1.73 35.65 11.49
C ALA A 460 -2.43 35.32 12.83
N PHE A 461 -2.10 34.19 13.46
CA PHE A 461 -2.61 33.77 14.77
C PHE A 461 -1.59 33.91 15.90
N LYS A 462 -0.38 34.41 15.66
CA LYS A 462 0.70 34.52 16.67
C LYS A 462 0.27 35.22 17.97
N ASP A 463 -0.58 36.24 17.87
CA ASP A 463 -1.08 37.05 18.98
C ASP A 463 -2.40 36.48 19.59
N ASP A 464 -3.03 35.49 18.94
CA ASP A 464 -4.24 34.84 19.43
C ASP A 464 -3.88 33.72 20.44
N ARG A 465 -4.27 33.92 21.70
CA ARG A 465 -4.02 32.95 22.77
C ARG A 465 -4.89 31.70 22.67
N LYS A 466 -6.03 31.74 21.95
CA LYS A 466 -6.96 30.63 21.79
C LYS A 466 -6.60 29.72 20.61
N ILE A 467 -6.20 30.31 19.47
CA ILE A 467 -5.95 29.60 18.22
C ILE A 467 -4.46 29.22 18.09
N ALA A 468 -4.17 28.15 17.35
CA ALA A 468 -2.83 27.75 16.94
C ALA A 468 -2.88 26.93 15.65
N CYS A 469 -1.75 26.87 14.95
CA CYS A 469 -1.52 25.94 13.85
C CYS A 469 -0.43 24.94 14.26
N GLY A 470 -0.68 23.65 14.06
CA GLY A 470 0.28 22.58 14.30
C GLY A 470 0.60 21.80 13.03
N ALA A 471 1.73 21.12 13.01
CA ALA A 471 2.14 20.26 11.90
C ALA A 471 2.74 18.94 12.40
N VAL A 472 2.42 17.83 11.74
CA VAL A 472 2.98 16.50 12.01
C VAL A 472 3.56 15.94 10.72
N ASP A 473 4.86 15.67 10.70
CA ASP A 473 5.49 14.87 9.66
C ASP A 473 5.18 13.39 9.91
N CYS A 474 4.40 12.76 9.03
CA CYS A 474 3.98 11.37 9.14
C CYS A 474 4.99 10.35 8.60
N VAL A 475 6.11 10.81 8.02
CA VAL A 475 7.18 9.96 7.49
C VAL A 475 8.33 9.86 8.49
N LYS A 476 8.50 10.88 9.34
CA LYS A 476 9.47 10.92 10.43
C LYS A 476 9.28 9.75 11.42
N ASP A 477 10.40 9.18 11.87
CA ASP A 477 10.40 8.08 12.82
C ASP A 477 9.67 8.47 14.13
N GLY A 478 8.86 7.54 14.65
CA GLY A 478 8.00 7.76 15.82
C GLY A 478 6.63 8.41 15.54
N ASN A 479 6.41 9.00 14.36
CA ASN A 479 5.13 9.64 14.01
C ASN A 479 4.18 8.76 13.19
N GLN A 480 4.64 7.62 12.67
CA GLN A 480 3.83 6.72 11.83
C GLN A 480 2.57 6.23 12.57
N ASP A 481 2.72 5.76 13.81
CA ASP A 481 1.61 5.33 14.67
C ASP A 481 0.63 6.47 14.98
N LEU A 482 1.13 7.69 15.22
CA LEU A 482 0.30 8.87 15.45
C LEU A 482 -0.56 9.18 14.22
N CYS A 483 0.03 9.20 13.03
CA CYS A 483 -0.72 9.46 11.80
C CYS A 483 -1.69 8.34 11.43
N GLN A 484 -1.39 7.08 11.79
CA GLN A 484 -2.31 5.97 11.65
C GLN A 484 -3.49 6.09 12.62
N GLN A 485 -3.24 6.41 13.90
CA GLN A 485 -4.28 6.64 14.92
C GLN A 485 -5.20 7.81 14.52
N GLU A 486 -4.63 8.92 14.07
CA GLU A 486 -5.35 10.07 13.53
C GLU A 486 -5.90 9.81 12.12
N SER A 487 -5.92 8.56 11.63
CA SER A 487 -6.60 8.14 10.40
C SER A 487 -6.22 8.96 9.16
N VAL A 488 -4.94 9.33 9.06
CA VAL A 488 -4.36 10.06 7.93
C VAL A 488 -4.15 9.09 6.77
N LYS A 489 -4.84 9.33 5.65
CA LYS A 489 -4.84 8.42 4.49
C LYS A 489 -4.17 9.02 3.24
N ALA A 490 -3.91 10.32 3.25
CA ALA A 490 -3.29 11.08 2.16
C ALA A 490 -2.70 12.39 2.71
N TYR A 491 -1.82 13.03 1.94
CA TYR A 491 -1.13 14.26 2.37
C TYR A 491 -1.39 15.42 1.40
N PRO A 492 -1.53 16.67 1.90
CA PRO A 492 -1.77 17.03 3.30
C PRO A 492 -3.21 16.70 3.73
N THR A 493 -3.38 16.27 4.98
CA THR A 493 -4.67 16.17 5.67
C THR A 493 -4.73 17.20 6.79
N PHE A 494 -5.87 17.86 6.97
CA PHE A 494 -6.06 18.89 8.02
C PHE A 494 -7.14 18.45 9.01
N HIS A 495 -6.80 18.44 10.30
CA HIS A 495 -7.73 18.14 11.38
C HIS A 495 -7.83 19.32 12.35
N TYR A 496 -9.04 19.58 12.83
CA TYR A 496 -9.29 20.59 13.85
C TYR A 496 -9.48 19.94 15.23
N TYR A 497 -8.83 20.50 16.24
CA TYR A 497 -8.88 20.04 17.63
C TYR A 497 -9.38 21.14 18.56
N HIS A 498 -10.16 20.74 19.56
CA HIS A 498 -10.61 21.58 20.67
C HIS A 498 -10.11 21.00 22.00
N TYR A 499 -9.20 21.72 22.67
CA TYR A 499 -8.50 21.25 23.89
C TYR A 499 -7.98 19.79 23.79
N GLY A 500 -7.28 19.46 22.70
CA GLY A 500 -6.74 18.12 22.45
C GLY A 500 -7.75 17.04 22.08
N LYS A 501 -9.04 17.35 21.94
CA LYS A 501 -10.04 16.44 21.35
C LYS A 501 -10.20 16.74 19.88
N PHE A 502 -10.15 15.71 19.03
CA PHE A 502 -10.54 15.83 17.63
C PHE A 502 -11.98 16.33 17.52
N ALA A 503 -12.19 17.36 16.70
CA ALA A 503 -13.51 17.94 16.44
C ALA A 503 -14.00 17.54 15.04
N GLU A 504 -13.27 17.92 13.99
CA GLU A 504 -13.62 17.57 12.60
C GLU A 504 -12.41 17.63 11.66
N LYS A 505 -12.61 17.16 10.41
CA LYS A 505 -11.65 17.32 9.32
C LYS A 505 -11.91 18.63 8.59
N TYR A 506 -10.84 19.28 8.14
CA TYR A 506 -10.94 20.47 7.29
C TYR A 506 -10.71 20.09 5.83
N ASP A 507 -11.80 20.11 5.06
CA ASP A 507 -11.83 19.79 3.63
C ASP A 507 -11.95 21.05 2.73
N GLY A 508 -11.67 22.24 3.29
CA GLY A 508 -11.72 23.51 2.57
C GLY A 508 -10.54 23.76 1.63
N ASP A 509 -10.60 24.86 0.87
CA ASP A 509 -9.53 25.27 -0.03
C ASP A 509 -8.27 25.71 0.74
N ARG A 510 -7.10 25.32 0.26
CA ARG A 510 -5.85 25.39 1.03
C ARG A 510 -5.17 26.78 0.96
N THR A 511 -5.96 27.83 0.85
CA THR A 511 -5.50 29.23 0.77
C THR A 511 -5.35 29.84 2.16
N VAL A 512 -4.47 30.83 2.32
CA VAL A 512 -4.30 31.59 3.59
C VAL A 512 -5.64 32.11 4.11
N LYS A 513 -6.47 32.64 3.20
CA LYS A 513 -7.77 33.21 3.52
C LYS A 513 -8.71 32.17 4.13
N SER A 514 -8.88 31.03 3.47
CA SER A 514 -9.82 30.00 3.90
C SER A 514 -9.36 29.23 5.15
N LEU A 515 -8.06 28.93 5.26
CA LEU A 515 -7.47 28.34 6.47
C LEU A 515 -7.70 29.24 7.69
N ARG A 516 -7.54 30.57 7.52
CA ARG A 516 -7.77 31.55 8.59
C ARG A 516 -9.26 31.72 8.92
N GLU A 517 -10.09 31.97 7.92
CA GLU A 517 -11.54 32.19 8.09
C GLU A 517 -12.22 30.96 8.71
N SER A 518 -11.85 29.76 8.26
CA SER A 518 -12.39 28.50 8.82
C SER A 518 -11.94 28.30 10.26
N SER A 519 -10.68 28.54 10.59
CA SER A 519 -10.19 28.46 11.99
C SER A 519 -10.92 29.45 12.91
N GLN A 520 -11.27 30.65 12.41
CA GLN A 520 -12.04 31.65 13.17
C GLN A 520 -13.53 31.31 13.28
N LEU A 521 -14.14 30.74 12.25
CA LEU A 521 -15.54 30.26 12.25
C LEU A 521 -15.73 29.04 13.16
N LEU A 522 -14.77 28.12 13.19
CA LEU A 522 -14.79 26.98 14.11
C LEU A 522 -14.47 27.39 15.55
N ALA A 523 -13.69 28.46 15.77
CA ALA A 523 -13.50 29.04 17.09
C ALA A 523 -14.75 29.78 17.61
N SER A 524 -15.54 30.39 16.73
CA SER A 524 -16.76 31.12 17.13
C SER A 524 -17.99 30.23 17.30
N SER A 525 -18.09 29.11 16.56
CA SER A 525 -19.19 28.14 16.68
C SER A 525 -19.03 27.14 17.83
N THR A 526 -17.81 26.90 18.31
CA THR A 526 -17.55 26.06 19.49
C THR A 526 -17.49 26.86 20.80
N ASP A 527 -17.49 28.19 20.76
CA ASP A 527 -17.70 29.04 21.92
C ASP A 527 -19.21 29.11 22.25
N PRO A 528 -19.64 28.79 23.48
CA PRO A 528 -21.05 28.93 23.85
C PRO A 528 -21.49 30.41 23.70
N PRO A 529 -22.74 30.68 23.29
CA PRO A 529 -23.22 32.04 23.12
C PRO A 529 -22.96 32.86 24.38
N ARG A 530 -22.37 34.06 24.23
CA ARG A 530 -22.23 34.98 25.36
C ARG A 530 -23.63 35.31 25.86
N ASP A 531 -23.90 34.97 27.11
CA ASP A 531 -25.20 35.19 27.75
C ASP A 531 -25.43 36.69 27.97
N VAL A 532 -26.07 37.35 27.00
CA VAL A 532 -26.47 38.77 27.07
C VAL A 532 -27.71 38.92 27.97
N ASN A 533 -27.67 38.37 29.19
CA ASN A 533 -28.68 38.66 30.22
C ASN A 533 -28.31 38.31 31.68
N GLN A 534 -27.11 38.68 32.15
CA GLN A 534 -26.85 38.78 33.60
C GLN A 534 -26.78 40.22 34.12
N LYS A 535 -28.00 40.72 34.39
CA LYS A 535 -28.41 41.66 35.46
C LYS A 535 -27.30 42.46 36.17
N LYS A 536 -27.40 43.80 36.04
CA LYS A 536 -26.84 44.79 36.97
C LYS A 536 -27.06 44.36 38.44
N LYS A 537 -25.98 44.21 39.21
CA LYS A 537 -25.95 44.31 40.68
C LYS A 537 -24.60 44.90 41.14
N PRO A 538 -24.52 45.50 42.34
CA PRO A 538 -24.10 46.90 42.42
C PRO A 538 -22.63 47.12 42.80
N ILE A 539 -22.19 48.35 42.56
CA ILE A 539 -20.93 48.93 43.06
C ILE A 539 -20.88 48.78 44.59
N LYS A 540 -19.92 47.98 45.10
CA LYS A 540 -19.50 48.07 46.49
C LYS A 540 -18.39 49.10 46.61
N ARG A 541 -18.65 50.20 47.33
CA ARG A 541 -17.61 51.09 47.83
C ARG A 541 -16.83 50.35 48.93
N GLY A 542 -15.52 50.29 48.79
CA GLY A 542 -14.57 49.99 49.86
C GLY A 542 -13.55 51.13 49.90
N ALA A 543 -13.28 51.68 51.08
CA ALA A 543 -12.49 52.90 51.24
C ALA A 543 -11.14 52.62 51.92
N GLY A 544 -10.14 53.47 51.66
CA GLY A 544 -8.82 53.45 52.29
C GLY A 544 -7.79 52.59 51.54
N SER A 545 -6.54 53.01 51.32
CA SER A 545 -5.86 54.23 51.81
C SER A 545 -4.78 54.74 50.85
N ASN A 546 -4.41 56.01 51.03
CA ASN A 546 -3.52 56.80 50.18
C ASN A 546 -2.10 56.23 50.01
N VAL A 547 -1.54 56.37 48.81
CA VAL A 547 -0.13 56.80 48.62
C VAL A 547 -0.09 57.93 47.57
N MET A 548 0.08 59.15 48.06
CA MET A 548 0.68 60.29 47.35
C MET A 548 2.22 60.12 47.41
N ILE A 549 3.11 60.68 46.59
CA ILE A 549 3.10 61.65 45.47
C ILE A 549 4.46 61.44 44.76
N ASN A 550 4.59 61.58 43.43
CA ASN A 550 5.44 62.62 42.83
C ASN A 550 5.42 62.68 41.30
N SER A 551 5.32 63.93 40.81
CA SER A 551 5.32 64.32 39.41
C SER A 551 6.57 65.14 39.11
N SER A 552 7.36 64.74 38.10
CA SER A 552 8.38 65.56 37.41
C SER A 552 8.91 64.74 36.22
N ILE A 553 9.31 65.23 35.05
CA ILE A 553 9.31 66.53 34.36
C ILE A 553 9.77 66.21 32.92
N PHE A 554 9.16 66.85 31.93
CA PHE A 554 9.73 67.25 30.62
C PHE A 554 11.10 66.70 30.15
N ARG A 555 11.15 66.08 28.94
CA ARG A 555 11.63 66.75 27.69
C ARG A 555 11.61 65.85 26.45
N MET A 556 11.15 66.42 25.33
CA MET A 556 11.51 65.98 23.98
C MET A 556 12.75 66.76 23.48
N SER A 557 13.64 66.07 22.78
CA SER A 557 14.48 66.59 21.67
C SER A 557 14.98 65.36 20.91
N LYS A 558 14.51 65.10 19.68
CA LYS A 558 15.21 65.50 18.44
C LYS A 558 16.72 65.22 18.49
N SER A 559 17.13 64.14 17.82
CA SER A 559 17.66 64.20 16.45
C SER A 559 17.12 63.02 15.63
#